data_AF-A0AAN0R7W4-F1
#
_entry.id   AF-A0AAN0R7W4-F1
#
_cell.length_a   1.000
_cell.length_b   1.000
_cell.length_c   1.000
_cell.angle_alpha   90.00
_cell.angle_beta   90.00
_cell.angle_gamma   90.00
#
_symmetry.space_group_name_H-M   'P 1'
#
loop_
_entity.id
_entity.type
_entity.pdbx_description
1 polymer ?
#
loop_
_entity_poly.entity_id
_entity_poly.type
_entity_poly.pdbx_seq_one_letter_code
_entity_poly.pdbx_strand_id
1 'polypeptide(L)'
;MRQSTTDPIEGEVCAALAAYKWALVQTSYRSLWHRLLCSAGDKAAISHSAALDRAEKHAQQVVNKTPEHRSALERIVKQQPEDVAKKDRFFDLLNLTFEP
;
A
#
# COMPACT_ATOMS: atom_id res chain seq x y z
N MET A 1 25.37 6.50 -7.26
CA MET A 1 25.41 6.56 -5.79
C MET A 1 23.97 6.63 -5.27
N ARG A 2 23.41 5.53 -4.71
CA ARG A 2 22.11 5.59 -4.03
C ARG A 2 22.40 5.91 -2.57
N GLN A 3 21.91 7.05 -2.09
CA GLN A 3 21.98 7.40 -0.67
C GLN A 3 21.10 6.40 0.09
N SER A 4 21.73 5.57 0.89
CA SER A 4 21.06 4.73 1.89
C SER A 4 20.66 5.63 3.04
N THR A 5 19.57 6.37 2.88
CA THR A 5 18.91 7.07 3.99
C THR A 5 18.24 6.00 4.83
N THR A 6 19.01 5.26 5.63
CA THR A 6 18.42 4.19 6.45
C THR A 6 18.10 4.74 7.82
N ASP A 7 17.17 5.69 7.86
CA ASP A 7 16.33 5.81 9.03
C ASP A 7 15.55 4.48 9.11
N PRO A 8 15.69 3.69 10.19
CA PRO A 8 15.03 2.39 10.31
C PRO A 8 13.50 2.51 10.13
N ILE A 9 12.92 3.66 10.48
CA ILE A 9 11.49 3.97 10.32
C ILE A 9 11.12 4.12 8.85
N GLU A 10 11.91 4.89 8.09
CA GLU A 10 11.69 5.07 6.65
C GLU A 10 11.86 3.76 5.88
N GLY A 11 12.80 2.91 6.31
CA GLY A 11 12.98 1.56 5.78
C GLY A 11 11.77 0.66 6.02
N GLU A 12 11.23 0.64 7.24
CA GLU A 12 10.03 -0.14 7.61
C GLU A 12 8.81 0.31 6.79
N VAL A 13 8.59 1.63 6.70
CA VAL A 13 7.50 2.22 5.91
C VAL A 13 7.67 1.93 4.42
N CYS A 14 8.87 2.11 3.84
CA CYS A 14 9.14 1.80 2.44
C CYS A 14 8.86 0.33 2.10
N ALA A 15 9.29 -0.60 2.95
CA ALA A 15 9.07 -2.03 2.73
C ALA A 15 7.57 -2.37 2.74
N ALA A 16 6.82 -1.82 3.69
CA ALA A 16 5.38 -2.04 3.78
C ALA A 16 4.62 -1.45 2.59
N LEU A 17 4.98 -0.24 2.15
CA LEU A 17 4.40 0.40 0.95
C LEU A 17 4.74 -0.36 -0.33
N ALA A 18 5.96 -0.88 -0.46
CA ALA A 18 6.36 -1.68 -1.60
C ALA A 18 5.54 -2.96 -1.71
N ALA A 19 5.30 -3.66 -0.59
CA ALA A 19 4.46 -4.85 -0.55
C ALA A 19 3.00 -4.52 -0.94
N TYR A 20 2.44 -3.44 -0.40
CA TYR A 20 1.11 -2.96 -0.75
C TYR A 20 0.99 -2.60 -2.25
N LYS A 21 1.96 -1.86 -2.79
CA LYS A 21 2.00 -1.49 -4.20
C LYS A 21 2.09 -2.73 -5.11
N TRP A 22 2.92 -3.70 -4.76
CA TRP A 22 2.99 -4.96 -5.51
C TRP A 22 1.65 -5.70 -5.52
N ALA A 23 0.95 -5.74 -4.40
CA ALA A 23 -0.38 -6.35 -4.32
C ALA A 23 -1.43 -5.55 -5.12
N LEU A 24 -1.34 -4.21 -5.15
CA LEU A 24 -2.18 -3.37 -6.00
C LEU A 24 -1.97 -3.70 -7.48
N VAL A 25 -0.72 -3.83 -7.93
CA VAL A 25 -0.41 -4.19 -9.32
C VAL A 25 -1.01 -5.56 -9.69
N GLN A 26 -0.92 -6.55 -8.80
CA GLN A 26 -1.48 -7.90 -9.02
C GLN A 26 -3.01 -7.92 -9.13
N THR A 27 -3.69 -6.95 -8.53
CA THR A 27 -5.14 -6.76 -8.68
C THR A 27 -5.50 -5.82 -9.83
N SER A 28 -4.52 -5.46 -10.68
CA SER A 28 -4.66 -4.43 -11.70
C SER A 28 -5.26 -3.14 -11.11
N TYR A 29 -4.78 -2.74 -9.92
CA TYR A 29 -5.28 -1.61 -9.15
C TYR A 29 -6.78 -1.67 -8.83
N ARG A 30 -7.29 -2.87 -8.53
CA ARG A 30 -8.74 -3.14 -8.31
C ARG A 30 -9.62 -2.67 -9.48
N SER A 31 -9.12 -2.80 -10.72
CA SER A 31 -9.86 -2.43 -11.95
C SER A 31 -11.18 -3.19 -12.11
N LEU A 32 -12.05 -2.70 -12.99
CA LEU A 32 -13.32 -3.36 -13.35
C LEU A 32 -13.09 -4.81 -13.82
N TRP A 33 -12.03 -5.07 -14.57
CA TRP A 33 -11.66 -6.42 -15.01
C TRP A 33 -11.35 -7.36 -13.84
N HIS A 34 -10.62 -6.87 -12.85
CA HIS A 34 -10.35 -7.66 -11.65
C HIS A 34 -11.63 -7.99 -10.88
N ARG A 35 -12.55 -7.03 -10.77
CA ARG A 35 -13.86 -7.26 -10.14
C ARG A 35 -14.68 -8.29 -10.90
N LEU A 36 -14.71 -8.21 -12.23
CA LEU A 36 -15.38 -9.20 -13.08
C LEU A 36 -14.80 -10.60 -12.91
N LEU A 37 -13.47 -10.73 -12.87
CA LEU A 37 -12.78 -12.00 -12.64
C LEU A 37 -13.12 -12.57 -11.26
N CYS A 38 -13.12 -11.74 -10.21
CA CYS A 38 -13.54 -12.15 -8.87
C CYS A 38 -15.01 -12.61 -8.87
N SER A 39 -15.92 -11.87 -9.51
CA SER A 39 -17.33 -12.24 -9.62
C SER A 39 -17.56 -13.52 -10.42
N ALA A 40 -16.70 -13.80 -11.39
CA ALA A 40 -16.71 -15.04 -12.17
C ALA A 40 -16.08 -16.24 -11.41
N GLY A 41 -15.60 -16.05 -10.18
CA GLY A 41 -15.02 -17.11 -9.37
C GLY A 41 -13.56 -17.45 -9.72
N ASP A 42 -12.85 -16.56 -10.41
CA ASP A 42 -11.44 -16.77 -10.73
C ASP A 42 -10.61 -16.83 -9.43
N LYS A 43 -10.04 -18.02 -9.16
CA LYS A 43 -9.33 -18.30 -7.91
C LYS A 43 -8.08 -17.43 -7.75
N ALA A 44 -7.40 -17.08 -8.85
CA ALA A 44 -6.21 -16.25 -8.81
C ALA A 44 -6.57 -14.80 -8.48
N ALA A 45 -7.62 -14.25 -9.11
CA ALA A 45 -8.13 -12.93 -8.81
C ALA A 45 -8.59 -12.81 -7.35
N ILE A 46 -9.36 -13.79 -6.84
CA ILE A 46 -9.78 -13.82 -5.44
C ILE A 46 -8.56 -13.88 -4.50
N SER A 47 -7.58 -14.74 -4.81
CA SER A 47 -6.35 -14.85 -4.01
C SER A 47 -5.55 -13.55 -3.97
N HIS A 48 -5.40 -12.87 -5.11
CA HIS A 48 -4.73 -11.58 -5.18
C HIS A 48 -5.50 -10.51 -4.41
N SER A 49 -6.83 -10.52 -4.42
CA SER A 49 -7.64 -9.62 -3.60
C SER A 49 -7.37 -9.84 -2.11
N ALA A 50 -7.34 -11.10 -1.66
CA ALA A 50 -7.03 -11.43 -0.27
C ALA A 50 -5.57 -11.10 0.12
N ALA A 51 -4.62 -11.21 -0.82
CA ALA A 51 -3.24 -10.77 -0.61
C ALA A 51 -3.14 -9.24 -0.48
N LEU A 52 -3.88 -8.50 -1.31
CA LEU A 52 -3.97 -7.05 -1.21
C LEU A 52 -4.55 -6.61 0.13
N ASP A 53 -5.64 -7.21 0.59
CA ASP A 53 -6.23 -6.84 1.88
C ASP A 53 -5.28 -7.09 3.06
N ARG A 54 -4.47 -8.15 2.99
CA ARG A 54 -3.42 -8.42 3.99
C ARG A 54 -2.29 -7.40 3.94
N ALA A 55 -1.82 -7.06 2.74
CA ALA A 55 -0.77 -6.07 2.55
C ALA A 55 -1.24 -4.67 2.98
N GLU A 56 -2.49 -4.32 2.70
CA GLU A 56 -3.13 -3.06 3.11
C GLU A 56 -3.18 -2.95 4.64
N LYS A 57 -3.68 -3.97 5.34
CA LYS A 57 -3.70 -4.01 6.82
C LYS A 57 -2.30 -3.92 7.42
N HIS A 58 -1.34 -4.64 6.85
CA HIS A 58 0.05 -4.60 7.32
C HIS A 58 0.67 -3.21 7.14
N ALA A 59 0.49 -2.60 5.95
CA ALA A 59 0.98 -1.25 5.68
C ALA A 59 0.34 -0.21 6.60
N GLN A 60 -0.96 -0.34 6.88
CA GLN A 60 -1.65 0.50 7.86
C GLN A 60 -1.06 0.36 9.26
N GLN A 61 -0.81 -0.87 9.73
CA GLN A 61 -0.22 -1.10 11.05
C GLN A 61 1.16 -0.45 11.18
N VAL A 62 2.00 -0.57 10.15
CA VAL A 62 3.34 0.02 10.13
C VAL A 62 3.26 1.55 10.11
N VAL A 63 2.45 2.12 9.21
CA VAL A 63 2.33 3.58 9.06
C VAL A 63 1.72 4.22 10.31
N ASN A 64 0.78 3.56 10.98
CA ASN A 64 0.11 4.09 12.17
C ASN A 64 0.81 3.75 13.49
N LYS A 65 1.98 3.09 13.44
CA LYS A 65 2.74 2.67 14.62
C LYS A 65 3.19 3.85 15.48
N THR A 66 3.74 4.90 14.85
CA THR A 66 4.16 6.13 15.53
C THR A 66 3.95 7.37 14.65
N PRO A 67 3.95 8.60 15.22
CA PRO A 67 3.88 9.83 14.43
C PRO A 67 5.01 9.98 13.40
N GLU A 68 6.19 9.43 13.69
CA GLU A 68 7.35 9.43 12.80
C GLU A 68 7.10 8.54 11.57
N HIS A 69 6.42 7.40 11.73
CA HIS A 69 6.03 6.52 10.61
C HIS A 69 5.03 7.22 9.67
N ARG A 70 4.08 7.96 10.24
CA ARG A 70 3.15 8.80 9.45
C ARG A 70 3.89 9.90 8.70
N SER A 71 4.82 10.57 9.36
CA SER A 71 5.66 11.61 8.75
C SER A 71 6.53 11.06 7.62
N ALA A 72 7.09 9.86 7.81
CA ALA A 72 7.87 9.17 6.79
C ALA A 72 7.00 8.85 5.56
N LEU A 73 5.78 8.34 5.77
CA LEU A 73 4.83 8.12 4.68
C LEU A 73 4.55 9.43 3.91
N GLU A 74 4.24 10.52 4.60
CA GLU A 74 3.96 11.80 3.95
C GLU A 74 5.14 12.29 3.11
N ARG A 75 6.37 12.16 3.61
CA ARG A 75 7.57 12.51 2.83
C ARG A 75 7.69 11.65 1.59
N ILE A 76 7.56 10.33 1.74
CA ILE A 76 7.66 9.37 0.62
C ILE A 76 6.61 9.67 -0.45
N VAL A 77 5.37 9.96 -0.05
CA VAL A 77 4.29 10.24 -1.00
C VAL A 77 4.49 11.60 -1.68
N LYS A 78 4.94 12.63 -0.95
CA LYS A 78 5.27 13.96 -1.52
C LYS A 78 6.39 13.92 -2.54
N GLN A 79 7.28 12.92 -2.48
CA GLN A 79 8.36 12.72 -3.46
C GLN A 79 7.89 11.99 -4.73
N GLN A 80 6.69 11.43 -4.73
CA GLN A 80 6.16 10.73 -5.90
C GLN A 80 5.45 11.70 -6.86
N PRO A 81 5.48 11.40 -8.17
CA PRO A 81 4.61 12.06 -9.13
C PRO A 81 3.14 11.97 -8.70
N GLU A 82 2.37 13.05 -8.87
CA GLU A 82 0.97 13.11 -8.41
C GLU A 82 0.08 11.98 -8.98
N ASP A 83 0.32 11.59 -10.23
CA ASP A 83 -0.39 10.52 -10.89
C ASP A 83 -0.14 9.16 -10.22
N VAL A 84 1.12 8.91 -9.82
CA VAL A 84 1.51 7.70 -9.09
C VAL A 84 0.93 7.72 -7.68
N ALA A 85 1.02 8.85 -6.98
CA ALA A 85 0.48 9.01 -5.63
C ALA A 85 -1.04 8.77 -5.59
N LYS A 86 -1.79 9.30 -6.58
CA LYS A 86 -3.23 9.07 -6.72
C LYS A 86 -3.56 7.62 -7.03
N LYS A 87 -2.76 6.97 -7.88
CA LYS A 87 -3.00 5.60 -8.32
C LYS A 87 -2.69 4.57 -7.23
N ASP A 88 -1.61 4.77 -6.48
CA ASP A 88 -1.19 3.89 -5.41
C ASP A 88 -2.00 4.11 -4.12
N ARG A 89 -2.78 5.19 -4.01
CA ARG A 89 -3.72 5.47 -2.89
C ARG A 89 -3.08 5.37 -1.51
N PHE A 90 -1.77 5.67 -1.39
CA PHE A 90 -1.04 5.53 -0.14
C PHE A 90 -1.59 6.38 1.02
N PHE A 91 -2.23 7.52 0.72
CA PHE A 91 -2.89 8.33 1.76
C PHE A 91 -4.10 7.64 2.39
N ASP A 92 -4.73 6.68 1.72
CA ASP A 92 -5.85 5.93 2.30
C ASP A 92 -5.39 5.04 3.47
N LEU A 93 -4.09 4.73 3.54
CA LEU A 93 -3.48 4.01 4.67
C LEU A 93 -3.46 4.86 5.97
N LEU A 94 -3.63 6.18 5.88
CA LEU A 94 -3.72 7.09 7.04
C LEU A 94 -5.16 7.29 7.54
N ASN A 95 -6.16 7.12 6.66
CA ASN A 95 -7.54 7.51 6.93
C ASN A 95 -8.44 6.36 7.42
N LEU A 96 -7.93 5.14 7.47
CA LEU A 96 -8.66 3.98 7.97
C LEU A 96 -8.27 3.70 9.43
N THR A 97 -8.95 4.37 10.34
CA THR A 97 -8.96 3.98 11.76
C THR A 97 -9.59 2.60 11.86
N PHE A 98 -8.78 1.61 12.24
CA PHE A 98 -9.32 0.36 12.79
C PHE A 98 -9.96 0.71 14.13
N GLU A 99 -11.28 0.79 14.17
CA GLU A 99 -11.97 0.52 15.43
C GLU A 99 -11.81 -0.98 15.73
N PRO A 100 -11.38 -1.35 16.95
CA PRO A 100 -11.13 -2.72 17.35
C PRO A 100 -12.40 -3.59 17.37
#